data_AF-A0A2R7S374-F1
#
_entry.id   AF-A0A2R7S374-F1
#
_cell.length_a   1.000
_cell.length_b   1.000
_cell.length_c   1.000
_cell.angle_alpha   90.00
_cell.angle_beta   90.00
_cell.angle_gamma   90.00
#
_symmetry.space_group_name_H-M   'P 1'
#
loop_
_entity.id
_entity.type
_entity.pdbx_description
1 polymer ?
#
loop_
_entity_poly.entity_id
_entity_poly.type
_entity_poly.pdbx_seq_one_letter_code
_entity_poly.pdbx_strand_id
1 'polypeptide(L)'
;YNLSSLNSPVNGSATVTLAGLRMADLGGGSDYTVDGGASASLAGSLDNGSLTQTAILTPTAGTSIVNNTLALRATLAGGSLTVSSTTRVSDDQLTASRVSYSNFAFTVAGTPYLAQGSLVLAYAGTSGALTSGTGEITLFSNGTQIGRLFFGSGGLQIEVNGRVQPFAAPGAGAWR
;
A
#
# COMPACT_ATOMS: atom_id res chain seq x y z
N TYR A 1 13.76 -16.64 25.86
CA TYR A 1 14.83 -16.84 24.86
C TYR A 1 15.44 -15.49 24.53
N ASN A 2 16.76 -15.34 24.71
CA ASN A 2 17.45 -14.07 24.52
C ASN A 2 17.75 -13.88 23.02
N LEU A 3 17.02 -12.97 22.37
CA LEU A 3 17.07 -12.75 20.90
C LEU A 3 18.33 -12.01 20.44
N SER A 4 19.21 -11.58 21.36
CA SER A 4 20.43 -10.85 21.05
C SER A 4 21.56 -11.69 20.44
N SER A 5 21.38 -13.01 20.27
CA SER A 5 22.40 -13.92 19.71
C SER A 5 22.22 -14.24 18.21
N LEU A 6 21.23 -13.65 17.54
CA LEU A 6 21.04 -13.81 16.09
C LEU A 6 21.90 -12.77 15.35
N ASN A 7 23.16 -13.10 15.10
CA ASN A 7 24.09 -12.27 14.30
C ASN A 7 23.84 -12.37 12.79
N SER A 8 22.81 -13.11 12.37
CA SER A 8 22.44 -13.28 10.97
C SER A 8 20.94 -13.01 10.79
N PRO A 9 20.52 -12.31 9.73
CA PRO A 9 19.11 -12.06 9.46
C PRO A 9 18.32 -13.38 9.40
N VAL A 10 17.22 -13.46 10.15
CA VAL A 10 16.28 -14.59 10.03
C VAL A 10 15.22 -14.20 9.02
N ASN A 11 15.07 -15.01 7.97
CA ASN A 11 14.11 -14.77 6.90
C ASN A 11 13.08 -15.91 6.83
N GLY A 12 11.84 -15.59 6.44
CA GLY A 12 10.80 -16.56 6.14
C GLY A 12 9.87 -16.06 5.05
N SER A 13 9.25 -16.97 4.28
CA SER A 13 8.31 -16.61 3.22
C SER A 13 7.13 -17.58 3.10
N ALA A 14 5.95 -17.07 2.73
CA ALA A 14 4.76 -17.85 2.40
C ALA A 14 4.10 -17.32 1.12
N THR A 15 3.45 -18.19 0.35
CA THR A 15 2.69 -17.81 -0.86
C THR A 15 1.27 -18.38 -0.80
N VAL A 16 0.27 -17.60 -1.19
CA VAL A 16 -1.14 -18.02 -1.25
C VAL A 16 -1.78 -17.54 -2.56
N THR A 17 -2.75 -18.29 -3.06
CA THR A 17 -3.64 -17.84 -4.14
C THR A 17 -5.01 -17.54 -3.55
N LEU A 18 -5.52 -16.33 -3.80
CA LEU A 18 -6.82 -15.88 -3.32
C LEU A 18 -7.80 -15.82 -4.49
N ALA A 19 -9.03 -16.29 -4.31
CA ALA A 19 -10.09 -16.15 -5.30
C ALA A 19 -11.44 -15.86 -4.63
N GLY A 20 -12.30 -15.08 -5.29
CA GLY A 20 -13.67 -14.82 -4.84
C GLY A 20 -13.77 -14.10 -3.48
N LEU A 21 -12.99 -13.04 -3.29
CA LEU A 21 -12.97 -12.31 -2.03
C LEU A 21 -14.11 -11.30 -1.95
N ARG A 22 -14.74 -11.18 -0.78
CA ARG A 22 -15.58 -10.03 -0.44
C ARG A 22 -14.97 -9.30 0.75
N MET A 23 -14.74 -8.01 0.57
CA MET A 23 -14.32 -7.11 1.64
C MET A 23 -15.50 -6.19 1.95
N ALA A 24 -16.20 -6.51 3.03
CA ALA A 24 -17.20 -5.63 3.60
C ALA A 24 -16.55 -4.91 4.79
N ASP A 25 -16.57 -3.59 4.77
CA ASP A 25 -16.31 -2.80 5.98
C ASP A 25 -17.38 -3.18 7.03
N LEU A 26 -16.94 -3.59 8.23
CA LEU A 26 -17.82 -3.93 9.35
C LEU A 26 -18.61 -2.70 9.85
N GLY A 27 -18.21 -1.49 9.45
CA GLY A 27 -18.92 -0.22 9.69
C GLY A 27 -19.87 0.21 8.56
N GLY A 28 -20.01 -0.55 7.47
CA GLY A 28 -20.97 -0.29 6.39
C GLY A 28 -20.57 0.82 5.40
N GLY A 29 -19.36 1.37 5.48
CA GLY A 29 -18.93 2.48 4.63
C GLY A 29 -18.47 2.09 3.22
N SER A 30 -18.08 0.82 3.01
CA SER A 30 -17.69 0.33 1.69
C SER A 30 -17.85 -1.19 1.57
N ASP A 31 -18.52 -1.63 0.51
CA ASP A 31 -18.67 -3.04 0.15
C ASP A 31 -18.00 -3.31 -1.19
N TYR A 32 -16.95 -4.13 -1.16
CA TYR A 32 -16.19 -4.51 -2.34
C TYR A 32 -16.27 -6.01 -2.59
N THR A 33 -16.60 -6.38 -3.83
CA THR A 33 -16.48 -7.76 -4.31
C THR A 33 -15.31 -7.87 -5.27
N VAL A 34 -14.51 -8.92 -5.12
CA VAL A 34 -13.42 -9.26 -6.03
C VAL A 34 -13.77 -10.55 -6.75
N ASP A 35 -13.82 -10.50 -8.07
CA ASP A 35 -13.99 -11.67 -8.94
C ASP A 35 -12.70 -11.91 -9.72
N GLY A 36 -12.24 -13.16 -9.78
CA GLY A 36 -10.90 -13.53 -10.21
C GLY A 36 -9.98 -13.84 -9.03
N GLY A 37 -8.67 -13.67 -9.21
CA GLY A 37 -7.71 -14.07 -8.18
C GLY A 37 -6.36 -13.40 -8.25
N ALA A 38 -5.59 -13.53 -7.18
CA ALA A 38 -4.25 -12.95 -7.05
C ALA A 38 -3.32 -13.93 -6.33
N SER A 39 -2.04 -13.88 -6.69
CA SER A 39 -0.99 -14.47 -5.86
C SER A 39 -0.52 -13.44 -4.84
N ALA A 40 -0.42 -13.84 -3.59
CA ALA A 40 0.18 -13.06 -2.53
C ALA A 40 1.44 -13.77 -2.01
N SER A 41 2.53 -13.05 -1.86
CA SER A 41 3.76 -13.49 -1.21
C SER A 41 3.98 -12.64 0.04
N LEU A 42 4.19 -13.26 1.19
CA LEU A 42 4.62 -12.59 2.41
C LEU A 42 6.04 -13.03 2.74
N ALA A 43 6.94 -12.08 2.93
CA ALA A 43 8.29 -12.30 3.44
C ALA A 43 8.50 -11.48 4.72
N GLY A 44 9.24 -12.04 5.67
CA GLY A 44 9.65 -11.34 6.88
C GLY A 44 11.15 -11.48 7.10
N SER A 45 11.80 -10.41 7.57
CA SER A 45 13.19 -10.42 8.01
C SER A 45 13.31 -9.75 9.37
N LEU A 46 14.07 -10.36 10.28
CA LEU A 46 14.46 -9.74 11.55
C LEU A 46 15.95 -9.40 11.49
N ASP A 47 16.28 -8.12 11.61
CA ASP A 47 17.65 -7.62 11.62
C ASP A 47 17.82 -6.47 12.61
N ASN A 48 18.89 -6.51 13.41
CA ASN A 48 19.26 -5.48 14.40
C ASN A 48 18.08 -4.93 15.26
N GLY A 49 17.19 -5.81 15.73
CA GLY A 49 16.03 -5.41 16.54
C GLY A 49 14.88 -4.77 15.76
N SER A 50 14.93 -4.81 14.42
CA SER A 50 13.88 -4.36 13.51
C SER A 50 13.31 -5.55 12.74
N LEU A 51 11.98 -5.69 12.79
CA LEU A 51 11.23 -6.64 11.98
C LEU A 51 10.71 -5.93 10.74
N THR A 52 11.15 -6.37 9.56
CA THR A 52 10.59 -5.93 8.28
C THR A 52 9.68 -7.02 7.74
N GLN A 53 8.45 -6.65 7.40
CA GLN A 53 7.51 -7.51 6.69
C GLN A 53 7.25 -6.91 5.31
N THR A 54 7.17 -7.76 4.29
CA THR A 54 6.90 -7.38 2.91
C THR A 54 5.85 -8.30 2.32
N ALA A 55 4.72 -7.73 1.92
CA ALA A 55 3.68 -8.39 1.15
C ALA A 55 3.75 -7.94 -0.31
N ILE A 56 3.75 -8.90 -1.24
CA ILE A 56 3.67 -8.66 -2.67
C ILE A 56 2.38 -9.27 -3.19
N LEU A 57 1.53 -8.46 -3.80
CA LEU A 57 0.28 -8.84 -4.42
C LEU A 57 0.43 -8.73 -5.94
N THR A 58 0.22 -9.83 -6.64
CA THR A 58 0.22 -9.89 -8.10
C THR A 58 -1.15 -10.37 -8.57
N PRO A 59 -2.03 -9.47 -9.01
CA PRO A 59 -3.35 -9.86 -9.50
C PRO A 59 -3.23 -10.64 -10.81
N THR A 60 -4.11 -11.62 -10.99
CA THR A 60 -4.31 -12.27 -12.28
C THR A 60 -5.00 -11.28 -13.21
N ALA A 61 -4.53 -11.17 -14.45
CA ALA A 61 -5.18 -10.34 -15.46
C ALA A 61 -6.65 -10.77 -15.63
N GLY A 62 -7.55 -9.80 -15.72
CA GLY A 62 -9.00 -10.03 -15.75
C GLY A 62 -9.67 -10.03 -14.37
N THR A 63 -8.90 -10.01 -13.27
CA THR A 63 -9.47 -9.84 -11.93
C THR A 63 -10.22 -8.52 -11.86
N SER A 64 -11.45 -8.53 -11.37
CA SER A 64 -12.28 -7.33 -11.24
C SER A 64 -12.59 -7.01 -9.78
N ILE A 65 -12.54 -5.72 -9.46
CA ILE A 65 -12.94 -5.17 -8.16
C ILE A 65 -14.18 -4.35 -8.39
N VAL A 66 -15.26 -4.68 -7.70
CA VAL A 66 -16.54 -3.99 -7.78
C VAL A 66 -16.79 -3.30 -6.46
N ASN A 67 -16.91 -1.98 -6.48
CA ASN A 67 -17.52 -1.24 -5.38
C ASN A 67 -19.04 -1.38 -5.52
N ASN A 68 -19.66 -2.22 -4.69
CA ASN A 68 -21.09 -2.50 -4.76
C ASN A 68 -21.93 -1.27 -4.39
N THR A 69 -21.39 -0.36 -3.59
CA THR A 69 -22.05 0.89 -3.18
C THR A 69 -22.11 1.91 -4.32
N LEU A 70 -21.00 2.08 -5.06
CA LEU A 70 -20.86 3.08 -6.14
C LEU A 70 -21.15 2.50 -7.53
N ALA A 71 -21.41 1.19 -7.63
CA ALA A 71 -21.49 0.44 -8.88
C ALA A 71 -20.28 0.66 -9.82
N LEU A 72 -19.11 0.97 -9.24
CA LEU A 72 -17.87 1.15 -9.98
C LEU A 72 -17.13 -0.17 -10.09
N ARG A 73 -16.69 -0.51 -11.31
CA ARG A 73 -15.87 -1.69 -11.58
C ARG A 73 -14.49 -1.26 -12.07
N ALA A 74 -13.46 -1.80 -11.42
CA ALA A 74 -12.10 -1.82 -11.93
C ALA A 74 -11.77 -3.22 -12.45
N THR A 75 -11.04 -3.33 -13.56
CA THR A 75 -10.48 -4.61 -14.05
C THR A 75 -8.96 -4.51 -14.08
N LEU A 76 -8.29 -5.42 -13.41
CA LEU A 76 -6.83 -5.48 -13.30
C LEU A 76 -6.27 -6.15 -14.56
N ALA A 77 -5.25 -5.54 -15.15
CA ALA A 77 -4.58 -6.03 -16.35
C ALA A 77 -3.18 -6.63 -16.04
N GLY A 78 -2.68 -6.46 -14.82
CA GLY A 78 -1.44 -7.06 -14.34
C GLY A 78 -0.57 -6.08 -13.53
N GLY A 79 0.70 -6.44 -13.38
CA GLY A 79 1.65 -5.73 -12.51
C GLY A 79 1.62 -6.24 -11.08
N SER A 80 2.26 -5.52 -10.16
CA SER A 80 2.27 -5.90 -8.74
C SER A 80 2.22 -4.69 -7.81
N LEU A 81 1.65 -4.94 -6.63
CA LEU A 81 1.65 -4.04 -5.48
C LEU A 81 2.55 -4.67 -4.40
N THR A 82 3.55 -3.93 -3.96
CA THR A 82 4.36 -4.29 -2.79
C THR A 82 4.04 -3.36 -1.64
N VAL A 83 3.71 -3.92 -0.49
CA VAL A 83 3.56 -3.19 0.77
C VAL A 83 4.59 -3.74 1.75
N SER A 84 5.32 -2.86 2.42
CA SER A 84 6.25 -3.25 3.45
C SER A 84 6.14 -2.35 4.67
N SER A 85 6.33 -2.94 5.85
CA SER A 85 6.43 -2.23 7.11
C SER A 85 7.71 -2.68 7.82
N THR A 86 8.33 -1.76 8.55
CA THR A 86 9.43 -2.06 9.47
C THR A 86 9.06 -1.58 10.86
N THR A 87 8.98 -2.51 11.81
CA THR A 87 8.70 -2.23 13.22
C THR A 87 9.93 -2.47 14.06
N ARG A 88 10.11 -1.66 15.10
CA ARG A 88 11.13 -1.91 16.12
C ARG A 88 10.58 -2.92 17.12
N VAL A 89 11.29 -4.03 17.32
CA VAL A 89 10.80 -5.17 18.10
C VAL A 89 10.67 -4.86 19.59
N SER A 90 11.49 -3.95 20.13
CA SER A 90 11.50 -3.65 21.57
C SER A 90 10.18 -3.09 22.09
N ASP A 91 9.42 -2.42 21.24
CA ASP A 91 8.21 -1.67 21.62
C ASP A 91 7.12 -1.68 20.53
N ASP A 92 7.27 -2.55 19.52
CA ASP A 92 6.34 -2.74 18.40
C ASP A 92 5.99 -1.45 17.64
N GLN A 93 6.92 -0.50 17.60
CA GLN A 93 6.69 0.79 16.97
C GLN A 93 7.01 0.75 15.47
N LEU A 94 6.06 1.21 14.65
CA LEU A 94 6.30 1.41 13.22
C LEU A 94 7.37 2.48 13.02
N THR A 95 8.42 2.13 12.28
CA THR A 95 9.54 3.04 11.98
C THR A 95 9.60 3.42 10.51
N ALA A 96 9.15 2.52 9.63
CA ALA A 96 9.01 2.80 8.21
C ALA A 96 7.84 2.03 7.59
N SER A 97 7.23 2.60 6.57
CA SER A 97 6.32 1.90 5.66
C SER A 97 6.72 2.20 4.21
N ARG A 98 6.46 1.25 3.31
CA ARG A 98 6.67 1.41 1.88
C ARG A 98 5.47 0.87 1.14
N VAL A 99 5.03 1.62 0.14
CA VAL A 99 4.09 1.16 -0.88
C VAL A 99 4.77 1.32 -2.23
N SER A 100 4.70 0.29 -3.07
CA SER A 100 5.30 0.31 -4.40
C SER A 100 4.35 -0.33 -5.41
N TYR A 101 4.19 0.32 -6.55
CA TYR A 101 3.50 -0.24 -7.70
C TYR A 101 4.52 -0.51 -8.81
N SER A 102 4.52 -1.72 -9.34
CA SER A 102 5.36 -2.12 -10.48
C SER A 102 4.45 -2.42 -11.66
N ASN A 103 4.34 -1.45 -12.57
CA ASN A 103 3.49 -1.52 -13.76
C ASN A 103 2.06 -1.99 -13.47
N PHE A 104 1.45 -1.48 -12.40
CA PHE A 104 0.15 -1.93 -11.94
C PHE A 104 -0.95 -1.33 -12.84
N ALA A 105 -1.40 -2.12 -13.80
CA ALA A 105 -2.30 -1.71 -14.85
C ALA A 105 -3.73 -2.12 -14.53
N PHE A 106 -4.68 -1.21 -14.75
CA PHE A 106 -6.10 -1.46 -14.53
C PHE A 106 -6.97 -0.58 -15.41
N THR A 107 -8.23 -0.97 -15.60
CA THR A 107 -9.23 -0.18 -16.31
C THR A 107 -10.37 0.15 -15.37
N VAL A 108 -10.88 1.39 -15.43
CA VAL A 108 -12.11 1.80 -14.72
C VAL A 108 -13.06 2.40 -15.75
N ALA A 109 -14.29 1.89 -15.83
CA ALA A 109 -15.28 2.34 -16.83
C ALA A 109 -14.72 2.40 -18.27
N GLY A 110 -13.87 1.43 -18.64
CA GLY A 110 -13.24 1.36 -19.96
C GLY A 110 -12.01 2.25 -20.16
N THR A 111 -11.69 3.14 -19.21
CA THR A 111 -10.49 3.99 -19.28
C THR A 111 -9.30 3.25 -18.66
N PRO A 112 -8.17 3.12 -19.38
CA PRO A 112 -6.98 2.46 -18.85
C PRO A 112 -6.16 3.42 -17.97
N TYR A 113 -5.60 2.83 -16.92
CA TYR A 113 -4.74 3.48 -15.95
C TYR A 113 -3.51 2.62 -15.66
N LEU A 114 -2.42 3.29 -15.31
CA LEU A 114 -1.17 2.67 -14.89
C LEU A 114 -0.69 3.36 -13.63
N ALA A 115 -0.55 2.62 -12.54
CA ALA A 115 0.12 3.07 -11.33
C ALA A 115 1.55 2.53 -11.30
N GLN A 116 2.51 3.39 -11.00
CA GLN A 116 3.93 3.02 -10.91
C GLN A 116 4.67 3.89 -9.90
N GLY A 117 5.80 3.38 -9.41
CA GLY A 117 6.66 4.10 -8.47
C GLY A 117 6.57 3.54 -7.07
N SER A 118 7.20 4.23 -6.12
CA SER A 118 7.23 3.82 -4.72
C SER A 118 7.31 5.01 -3.79
N LEU A 119 6.57 4.92 -2.69
CA LEU A 119 6.60 5.86 -1.59
C LEU A 119 7.10 5.14 -0.34
N VAL A 120 8.12 5.70 0.29
CA VAL A 120 8.62 5.25 1.59
C VAL A 120 8.33 6.35 2.60
N LEU A 121 7.71 5.99 3.72
CA LEU A 121 7.39 6.89 4.82
C LEU A 121 8.17 6.45 6.05
N ALA A 122 8.74 7.41 6.78
CA ALA A 122 9.44 7.18 8.03
C ALA A 122 8.67 7.81 9.18
N TYR A 123 8.71 7.14 10.34
CA TYR A 123 7.93 7.50 11.51
C TYR A 123 8.83 7.71 12.72
N ALA A 124 8.44 8.63 13.59
CA ALA A 124 9.07 8.83 14.89
C ALA A 124 8.76 7.61 15.76
N GLY A 125 9.80 6.82 16.05
CA GLY A 125 9.63 5.53 16.70
C GLY A 125 9.01 5.56 18.10
N THR A 126 8.77 6.69 18.75
CA THR A 126 8.10 6.73 20.08
C THR A 126 6.67 7.28 20.03
N SER A 127 6.30 8.02 18.98
CA SER A 127 4.97 8.62 18.85
C SER A 127 4.16 8.04 17.68
N GLY A 128 4.81 7.23 16.82
CA GLY A 128 4.23 6.78 15.55
C GLY A 128 3.93 7.92 14.57
N ALA A 129 4.38 9.14 14.87
CA ALA A 129 4.11 10.31 14.03
C ALA A 129 4.93 10.21 12.74
N LEU A 130 4.30 10.52 11.61
CA LEU A 130 4.99 10.60 10.31
C LEU A 130 6.01 11.75 10.37
N THR A 131 7.29 11.45 10.13
CA THR A 131 8.38 12.44 10.21
C THR A 131 8.92 12.86 8.85
N SER A 132 8.98 11.92 7.92
CA SER A 132 9.50 12.17 6.58
C SER A 132 8.98 11.12 5.59
N GLY A 133 9.24 11.36 4.30
CA GLY A 133 9.00 10.39 3.26
C GLY A 133 9.86 10.68 2.04
N THR A 134 10.01 9.67 1.20
CA THR A 134 10.79 9.73 -0.04
C THR A 134 10.08 8.95 -1.15
N GLY A 135 10.37 9.33 -2.39
CA GLY A 135 9.78 8.73 -3.57
C GLY A 135 8.39 9.28 -3.91
N GLU A 136 7.80 8.69 -4.93
CA GLU A 136 6.52 9.09 -5.51
C GLU A 136 5.82 7.84 -6.08
N ILE A 137 4.50 7.79 -5.93
CA ILE A 137 3.63 6.92 -6.71
C ILE A 137 2.89 7.79 -7.70
N THR A 138 3.00 7.45 -8.98
CA THR A 138 2.42 8.23 -10.07
C THR A 138 1.31 7.42 -10.75
N LEU A 139 0.21 8.09 -11.08
CA LEU A 139 -0.92 7.54 -11.80
C LEU A 139 -0.98 8.14 -13.20
N PHE A 140 -1.01 7.28 -14.20
CA PHE A 140 -1.13 7.64 -15.60
C PHE A 140 -2.47 7.19 -16.15
N SER A 141 -3.00 7.95 -17.11
CA SER A 141 -4.07 7.54 -18.01
C SER A 141 -3.65 7.85 -19.44
N ASN A 142 -3.73 6.87 -20.34
CA ASN A 142 -3.29 7.00 -21.73
C ASN A 142 -1.88 7.62 -21.87
N GLY A 143 -0.93 7.20 -21.03
CA GLY A 143 0.46 7.69 -21.05
C GLY A 143 0.67 9.09 -20.45
N THR A 144 -0.39 9.77 -20.03
CA THR A 144 -0.31 11.10 -19.39
C THR A 144 -0.43 10.96 -17.88
N GLN A 145 0.47 11.58 -17.12
CA GLN A 145 0.36 11.64 -15.66
C GLN A 145 -0.88 12.47 -15.29
N ILE A 146 -1.80 11.86 -14.56
CA ILE A 146 -3.04 12.49 -14.08
C ILE A 146 -3.03 12.71 -12.57
N GLY A 147 -2.10 12.08 -11.85
CA GLY A 147 -1.94 12.31 -10.43
C GLY A 147 -0.72 11.64 -9.85
N ARG A 148 -0.40 12.01 -8.62
CA ARG A 148 0.69 11.43 -7.85
C ARG A 148 0.48 11.56 -6.36
N LEU A 149 1.10 10.65 -5.61
CA LEU A 149 1.25 10.68 -4.16
C LEU A 149 2.74 10.79 -3.84
N PHE A 150 3.14 11.82 -3.10
CA PHE A 150 4.54 12.09 -2.76
C PHE A 150 4.66 12.77 -1.41
N PHE A 151 5.87 12.80 -0.85
CA PHE A 151 6.15 13.53 0.38
C PHE A 151 6.81 14.87 0.05
N GLY A 152 6.16 15.97 0.42
CA GLY A 152 6.63 17.34 0.20
C GLY A 152 6.92 18.08 1.50
N SER A 153 7.21 19.38 1.40
CA SER A 153 7.48 20.25 2.56
C SER A 153 6.31 20.37 3.54
N GLY A 154 5.07 20.13 3.07
CA GLY A 154 3.86 20.10 3.89
C GLY A 154 3.47 18.70 4.38
N GLY A 155 4.34 17.69 4.24
CA GLY A 155 4.04 16.29 4.58
C GLY A 155 3.57 15.48 3.36
N LEU A 156 2.73 14.47 3.59
CA LEU A 156 2.16 13.64 2.53
C LEU A 156 1.22 14.47 1.65
N GLN A 157 1.43 14.42 0.34
CA GLN A 157 0.73 15.22 -0.65
C GLN A 157 0.15 14.34 -1.76
N ILE A 158 -1.07 14.67 -2.19
CA ILE A 158 -1.72 14.13 -3.37
C ILE A 158 -1.83 15.29 -4.35
N GLU A 159 -1.39 15.06 -5.57
CA GLU A 159 -1.60 15.98 -6.68
C GLU A 159 -2.48 15.29 -7.71
N VAL A 160 -3.48 16.01 -8.21
CA VAL A 160 -4.38 15.56 -9.28
C VAL A 160 -4.37 16.62 -10.36
N ASN A 161 -4.07 16.22 -11.60
CA ASN A 161 -4.00 17.08 -12.77
C ASN A 161 -3.14 18.34 -12.53
N GLY A 162 -1.96 18.18 -11.92
CA GLY A 162 -1.02 19.28 -11.65
C GLY A 162 -1.39 20.16 -10.47
N ARG A 163 -2.43 19.82 -9.69
CA ARG A 163 -2.86 20.58 -8.51
C ARG A 163 -2.78 19.76 -7.24
N VAL A 164 -2.01 20.22 -6.26
CA VAL A 164 -1.96 19.64 -4.92
C VAL A 164 -3.32 19.78 -4.26
N GLN A 165 -3.88 18.66 -3.83
CA GLN A 165 -5.16 18.61 -3.14
C GLN A 165 -4.95 18.95 -1.67
N PRO A 166 -5.80 19.80 -1.08
CA PRO A 166 -5.72 20.10 0.34
C PRO A 166 -6.05 18.86 1.17
N PHE A 167 -5.16 18.50 2.09
CA PHE A 167 -5.53 17.61 3.19
C PHE A 167 -6.09 18.46 4.32
N ALA A 168 -7.37 18.30 4.63
CA ALA A 168 -7.82 18.64 5.97
C ALA A 168 -7.16 17.61 6.90
N ALA A 169 -6.22 18.06 7.74
CA ALA A 169 -5.81 17.24 8.88
C ALA A 169 -7.11 16.86 9.62
N PRO A 170 -7.39 15.56 9.86
CA PRO A 170 -8.50 15.19 10.72
C PRO A 170 -8.31 15.95 12.02
N GLY A 171 -9.32 16.72 12.43
CA GLY A 171 -9.27 17.45 13.69
C GLY A 171 -8.80 16.52 14.82
N ALA A 172 -7.99 17.05 15.74
CA ALA A 172 -7.46 16.31 16.87
C ALA A 172 -8.59 15.57 17.60
N GLY A 173 -8.76 14.27 17.32
CA GLY A 173 -9.88 13.47 17.82
C GLY A 173 -10.37 12.35 16.90
N ALA A 174 -10.02 12.33 15.61
CA ALA A 174 -10.55 11.34 14.66
C ALA A 174 -9.75 10.02 14.56
N TRP A 175 -8.68 9.86 15.34
CA TRP A 175 -8.00 8.57 15.51
C TRP A 175 -8.20 8.10 16.96
N ARG A 176 -9.27 7.36 17.19
CA ARG A 176 -9.47 6.50 18.35
C ARG A 176 -9.94 5.15 17.88
#